data_AF-A0A7C5A2Z9-F1
#
_entry.id   AF-A0A7C5A2Z9-F1
#
_cell.length_a   1.000
_cell.length_b   1.000
_cell.length_c   1.000
_cell.angle_alpha   90.00
_cell.angle_beta   90.00
_cell.angle_gamma   90.00
#
_symmetry.space_group_name_H-M   'P 1'
#
loop_
_entity.id
_entity.type
_entity.pdbx_description
1 polymer ?
#
loop_
_entity_poly.entity_id
_entity_poly.type
_entity_poly.pdbx_seq_one_letter_code
_entity_poly.pdbx_strand_id
1 'polypeptide(L)'
;MKKPFLTRFNFLIAAVLIAANLFAWADLLLAMPAPYVVDPVRDPEIETLLNYIHSGDHSGETWQVTLTELEAEQTITWYLHRYPQIPFANPKVEITPTYVTGEGDATIAGLRVHVGGKAHITLAEGLPQVKILELSLPVPGPIRQAIEDEIQVQLRRADLLPVRFTSAEWQEGQVIVRGIIR
;
A
#
# COMPACT_ATOMS: atom_id res chain seq x y z
N MET A 1 8.41 16.04 -67.31
CA MET A 1 7.31 15.60 -66.42
C MET A 1 7.54 14.16 -65.97
N LYS A 2 8.24 13.94 -64.85
CA LYS A 2 8.37 12.63 -64.18
C LYS A 2 8.56 12.87 -62.67
N LYS A 3 7.46 12.96 -61.91
CA LYS A 3 7.47 13.04 -60.44
C LYS A 3 6.58 12.01 -59.69
N PRO A 4 6.07 10.89 -60.27
CA PRO A 4 5.27 9.96 -59.46
C PRO A 4 6.13 9.01 -58.60
N PHE A 5 7.42 8.81 -58.93
CA PHE A 5 8.27 7.80 -58.28
C PHE A 5 8.84 8.27 -56.92
N LEU A 6 9.31 9.52 -56.83
CA LEU A 6 9.84 10.11 -55.59
C LEU A 6 8.78 10.24 -54.49
N THR A 7 7.53 10.57 -54.85
CA THR A 7 6.43 10.74 -53.89
C THR A 7 6.00 9.41 -53.28
N ARG A 8 5.96 8.33 -54.07
CA ARG A 8 5.66 6.98 -53.58
C ARG A 8 6.78 6.44 -52.69
N PHE A 9 8.03 6.74 -53.02
CA PHE A 9 9.19 6.35 -52.22
C PHE A 9 9.21 7.06 -50.85
N ASN A 10 8.94 8.36 -50.82
CA ASN A 10 8.84 9.13 -49.57
C ASN A 10 7.64 8.68 -48.72
N PHE A 11 6.51 8.34 -49.34
CA PHE A 11 5.37 7.77 -48.62
C PHE A 11 5.69 6.42 -47.99
N LEU A 12 6.43 5.56 -48.71
CA LEU A 12 6.84 4.26 -48.20
C LEU A 12 7.80 4.41 -47.02
N ILE A 13 8.77 5.33 -47.10
CA ILE A 13 9.68 5.66 -46.00
C ILE A 13 8.90 6.21 -44.80
N ALA A 14 7.97 7.14 -45.01
CA ALA A 14 7.14 7.69 -43.95
C ALA A 14 6.28 6.59 -43.28
N ALA A 15 5.69 5.69 -44.07
CA ALA A 15 4.92 4.57 -43.56
C ALA A 15 5.79 3.59 -42.75
N VAL A 16 7.00 3.29 -43.22
CA VAL A 16 7.97 2.44 -42.49
C VAL A 16 8.40 3.10 -41.19
N LEU A 17 8.68 4.41 -41.19
CA LEU A 17 9.05 5.14 -39.98
C LEU A 17 7.91 5.19 -38.95
N ILE A 18 6.67 5.41 -39.41
CA ILE A 18 5.49 5.37 -38.53
C ILE A 18 5.29 3.96 -37.97
N ALA A 19 5.39 2.92 -38.80
CA ALA A 19 5.25 1.54 -38.37
C ALA A 19 6.36 1.15 -37.37
N ALA A 20 7.61 1.53 -37.63
CA ALA A 20 8.73 1.28 -36.72
C ALA A 20 8.55 2.02 -35.39
N ASN A 21 8.07 3.27 -35.42
CA ASN A 21 7.75 4.03 -34.21
C ASN A 21 6.62 3.37 -33.42
N LEU A 22 5.51 3.01 -34.07
CA LEU A 22 4.40 2.30 -33.42
C LEU A 22 4.83 0.94 -32.86
N PHE A 23 5.69 0.21 -33.55
CA PHE A 23 6.24 -1.07 -33.09
C PHE A 23 7.13 -0.86 -31.85
N ALA A 24 7.99 0.16 -31.85
CA ALA A 24 8.80 0.50 -30.68
C ALA A 24 7.93 0.87 -29.46
N TRP A 25 6.83 1.62 -29.66
CA TRP A 25 5.87 1.90 -28.59
C TRP A 25 5.12 0.65 -28.13
N ALA A 26 4.74 -0.26 -29.05
CA ALA A 26 4.09 -1.51 -28.71
C ALA A 26 5.02 -2.43 -27.89
N ASP A 27 6.28 -2.55 -28.29
CA ASP A 27 7.29 -3.33 -27.57
C ASP A 27 7.57 -2.75 -26.19
N LEU A 28 7.67 -1.42 -26.07
CA LEU A 28 7.80 -0.73 -24.78
C LEU A 28 6.58 -0.97 -23.87
N LEU A 29 5.36 -0.94 -24.42
CA LEU A 29 4.12 -1.18 -23.67
C LEU A 29 3.96 -2.65 -23.24
N LEU A 30 4.43 -3.59 -24.07
CA LEU A 30 4.42 -5.03 -23.77
C LEU A 30 5.55 -5.46 -22.84
N ALA A 31 6.66 -4.73 -22.82
CA ALA A 31 7.78 -4.92 -21.91
C ALA A 31 7.55 -4.34 -20.52
N MET A 32 6.41 -3.66 -20.29
CA MET A 32 6.06 -3.22 -18.94
C MET A 32 5.84 -4.46 -18.07
N PRO A 33 6.58 -4.62 -16.96
CA PRO A 33 6.37 -5.74 -16.06
C PRO A 33 4.92 -5.73 -15.57
N ALA A 34 4.35 -6.92 -15.40
CA ALA A 34 3.03 -7.04 -14.79
C ALA A 34 3.05 -6.30 -13.43
N PRO A 35 1.99 -5.55 -13.09
CA PRO A 35 1.93 -4.84 -11.83
C PRO A 35 2.13 -5.83 -10.68
N TYR A 36 2.84 -5.40 -9.64
CA TYR A 36 2.96 -6.19 -8.41
C TYR A 36 1.55 -6.32 -7.79
N VAL A 37 1.07 -7.55 -7.67
CA VAL A 37 -0.25 -7.85 -7.12
C VAL A 37 -0.09 -9.01 -6.15
N VAL A 38 -0.67 -8.85 -4.96
CA VAL A 38 -0.76 -9.92 -3.95
C VAL A 38 -2.21 -10.35 -3.79
N ASP A 39 -2.41 -11.56 -3.30
CA ASP A 39 -3.76 -12.08 -3.05
C ASP A 39 -4.43 -11.35 -1.87
N PRO A 40 -5.76 -11.12 -1.93
CA PRO A 40 -6.51 -10.48 -0.86
C PRO A 40 -6.78 -11.46 0.28
N VAL A 41 -5.76 -11.77 1.08
CA VAL A 41 -5.85 -12.68 2.22
C VAL A 41 -5.94 -11.89 3.52
N ARG A 42 -6.93 -12.21 4.35
CA ARG A 42 -6.93 -11.79 5.74
C ARG A 42 -6.14 -12.79 6.56
N ASP A 43 -5.15 -12.30 7.31
CA ASP A 43 -4.25 -13.15 8.10
C ASP A 43 -5.05 -14.13 9.00
N PRO A 44 -4.89 -15.46 8.81
CA PRO A 44 -5.57 -16.48 9.60
C PRO A 44 -5.23 -16.44 11.10
N GLU A 45 -4.04 -16.00 11.49
CA GLU A 45 -3.66 -15.83 12.90
C GLU A 45 -4.50 -14.73 13.55
N ILE A 46 -4.65 -13.60 12.85
CA ILE A 46 -5.52 -12.50 13.28
C ILE A 46 -6.99 -12.96 13.35
N GLU A 47 -7.49 -13.73 12.37
CA GLU A 47 -8.85 -14.25 12.43
C GLU A 47 -9.07 -15.18 13.62
N THR A 48 -8.11 -16.07 13.88
CA THR A 48 -8.15 -17.00 15.01
C THR A 48 -8.16 -16.24 16.33
N LEU A 49 -7.27 -15.25 16.48
CA LEU A 49 -7.21 -14.40 17.67
C LEU A 49 -8.52 -13.64 17.87
N LEU A 50 -9.09 -13.05 16.82
CA LEU A 50 -10.36 -12.34 16.93
C LEU A 50 -11.51 -13.27 17.30
N ASN A 51 -11.59 -14.47 16.72
CA ASN A 51 -12.59 -15.46 17.08
C ASN A 51 -12.45 -15.91 18.54
N TYR A 52 -11.20 -16.10 19.01
CA TYR A 52 -10.89 -16.41 20.40
C TYR A 52 -11.32 -15.28 21.35
N ILE A 53 -11.01 -14.02 21.02
CA ILE A 53 -11.45 -12.89 21.85
C ILE A 53 -12.98 -12.80 21.89
N HIS A 54 -13.66 -13.06 20.76
CA HIS A 54 -15.11 -13.06 20.69
C HIS A 54 -15.79 -14.24 21.42
N SER A 55 -15.09 -15.35 21.71
CA SER A 55 -15.69 -16.47 22.46
C SER A 55 -15.97 -16.16 23.93
N GLY A 56 -15.37 -15.08 24.46
CA GLY A 56 -15.60 -14.62 25.84
C GLY A 56 -14.78 -15.37 26.89
N ASP A 57 -14.72 -14.84 28.11
CA ASP A 57 -14.01 -15.41 29.27
C ASP A 57 -12.47 -15.50 29.17
N HIS A 58 -11.85 -14.62 28.38
CA HIS A 58 -10.38 -14.55 28.20
C HIS A 58 -9.74 -13.24 28.71
N SER A 59 -10.49 -12.43 29.46
CA SER A 59 -10.02 -11.14 29.99
C SER A 59 -8.76 -11.32 30.84
N GLY A 60 -7.74 -10.51 30.57
CA GLY A 60 -6.45 -10.53 31.26
C GLY A 60 -5.42 -11.46 30.63
N GLU A 61 -5.80 -12.30 29.67
CA GLU A 61 -4.85 -13.14 28.93
C GLU A 61 -3.97 -12.30 28.00
N THR A 62 -2.70 -12.70 27.88
CA THR A 62 -1.76 -12.09 26.94
C THR A 62 -1.91 -12.70 25.56
N TRP A 63 -1.77 -11.88 24.53
CA TRP A 63 -1.72 -12.33 23.14
C TRP A 63 -0.48 -11.77 22.45
N GLN A 64 -0.08 -12.45 21.36
CA GLN A 64 1.00 -12.03 20.48
C GLN A 64 0.60 -12.39 19.05
N VAL A 65 0.91 -11.50 18.11
CA VAL A 65 0.83 -11.76 16.67
C VAL A 65 2.10 -11.27 16.01
N THR A 66 2.58 -12.01 15.02
CA THR A 66 3.64 -11.55 14.13
C THR A 66 3.02 -11.21 12.78
N LEU A 67 3.38 -10.05 12.22
CA LEU A 67 2.92 -9.63 10.91
C LEU A 67 4.13 -9.37 10.02
N THR A 68 4.25 -10.13 8.94
CA THR A 68 5.25 -9.92 7.89
C THR A 68 4.80 -8.86 6.88
N GLU A 69 5.73 -8.36 6.06
CA GLU A 69 5.41 -7.48 4.93
C GLU A 69 4.33 -8.07 4.02
N LEU A 70 4.48 -9.33 3.62
CA LEU A 70 3.53 -9.99 2.73
C LEU A 70 2.14 -10.10 3.37
N GLU A 71 2.05 -10.48 4.65
CA GLU A 71 0.77 -10.59 5.35
C GLU A 71 0.10 -9.21 5.51
N ALA A 72 0.91 -8.16 5.73
CA ALA A 72 0.42 -6.78 5.74
C ALA A 72 -0.14 -6.38 4.37
N GLU A 73 0.59 -6.63 3.28
CA GLU A 73 0.16 -6.34 1.90
C GLU A 73 -1.12 -7.10 1.54
N GLN A 74 -1.19 -8.40 1.87
CA GLN A 74 -2.36 -9.23 1.64
C GLN A 74 -3.57 -8.73 2.44
N THR A 75 -3.39 -8.38 3.70
CA THR A 75 -4.45 -7.87 4.58
C THR A 75 -4.95 -6.50 4.10
N ILE A 76 -4.05 -5.62 3.66
CA ILE A 76 -4.41 -4.33 3.05
C ILE A 76 -5.18 -4.58 1.76
N THR A 77 -4.72 -5.49 0.91
CA THR A 77 -5.40 -5.85 -0.36
C THR A 77 -6.80 -6.40 -0.10
N TRP A 78 -6.95 -7.29 0.90
CA TRP A 78 -8.25 -7.78 1.35
C TRP A 78 -9.18 -6.64 1.80
N TYR A 79 -8.67 -5.69 2.58
CA TYR A 79 -9.43 -4.53 3.03
C TYR A 79 -9.87 -3.65 1.85
N LEU A 80 -8.98 -3.36 0.90
CA LEU A 80 -9.29 -2.56 -0.30
C LEU A 80 -10.33 -3.24 -1.18
N HIS A 81 -10.27 -4.57 -1.33
CA HIS A 81 -11.32 -5.35 -2.01
C HIS A 81 -12.67 -5.22 -1.32
N ARG A 82 -12.68 -5.19 0.03
CA ARG A 82 -13.89 -5.04 0.83
C ARG A 82 -14.50 -3.64 0.74
N TYR A 83 -13.69 -2.62 0.42
CA TYR A 83 -14.05 -1.21 0.35
C TYR A 83 -13.61 -0.57 -0.98
N PRO A 84 -14.25 -0.92 -2.11
CA PRO A 84 -13.84 -0.50 -3.45
C PRO A 84 -13.98 1.01 -3.70
N GLN A 85 -14.64 1.75 -2.80
CA GLN A 85 -14.69 3.20 -2.83
C GLN A 85 -13.34 3.86 -2.49
N ILE A 86 -12.41 3.12 -1.89
CA ILE A 86 -11.05 3.62 -1.61
C ILE A 86 -10.26 3.54 -2.92
N PRO A 87 -9.82 4.67 -3.49
CA PRO A 87 -9.18 4.70 -4.80
C PRO A 87 -7.69 4.36 -4.70
N PHE A 88 -7.35 3.19 -4.14
CA PHE A 88 -5.98 2.73 -3.91
C PHE A 88 -5.85 1.23 -4.21
N ALA A 89 -4.74 0.80 -4.81
CA ALA A 89 -4.50 -0.59 -5.21
C ALA A 89 -3.00 -0.94 -5.16
N ASN A 90 -2.70 -2.25 -5.25
CA ASN A 90 -1.34 -2.79 -5.33
C ASN A 90 -0.43 -2.32 -4.17
N PRO A 91 -0.84 -2.54 -2.91
CA PRO A 91 -0.03 -2.13 -1.78
C PRO A 91 1.30 -2.88 -1.78
N LYS A 92 2.38 -2.17 -1.47
CA LYS A 92 3.68 -2.73 -1.17
C LYS A 92 4.20 -2.16 0.15
N VAL A 93 4.71 -3.01 1.02
CA VAL A 93 5.13 -2.64 2.37
C VAL A 93 6.58 -3.06 2.58
N GLU A 94 7.38 -2.16 3.16
CA GLU A 94 8.70 -2.49 3.70
C GLU A 94 8.69 -2.20 5.19
N ILE A 95 9.12 -3.14 6.01
CA ILE A 95 9.22 -3.01 7.46
C ILE A 95 10.68 -3.06 7.86
N THR A 96 11.15 -2.00 8.49
CA THR A 96 12.49 -1.93 9.08
C THR A 96 12.40 -1.66 10.57
N PRO A 97 13.48 -1.84 11.34
CA PRO A 97 13.50 -1.49 12.76
C PRO A 97 13.23 -0.01 13.07
N THR A 98 13.32 0.88 12.08
CA THR A 98 13.23 2.33 12.29
C THR A 98 12.10 3.01 11.54
N TYR A 99 11.54 2.38 10.50
CA TYR A 99 10.46 2.94 9.70
C TYR A 99 9.68 1.83 8.99
N VAL A 100 8.48 2.19 8.56
CA VAL A 100 7.68 1.42 7.61
C VAL A 100 7.48 2.26 6.36
N THR A 101 7.66 1.68 5.18
CA THR A 101 7.20 2.29 3.93
C THR A 101 5.91 1.62 3.46
N GLY A 102 5.05 2.41 2.84
CA GLY A 102 3.86 1.92 2.17
C GLY A 102 3.76 2.59 0.81
N GLU A 103 3.65 1.81 -0.25
CA GLU A 103 3.53 2.26 -1.63
C GLU A 103 2.32 1.61 -2.31
N GLY A 104 1.85 2.20 -3.40
CA GLY A 104 0.80 1.64 -4.25
C GLY A 104 0.24 2.65 -5.23
N ASP A 105 -0.82 2.27 -5.93
CA ASP A 105 -1.40 3.08 -6.99
C ASP A 105 -2.70 3.74 -6.52
N ALA A 106 -2.73 5.07 -6.49
CA ALA A 106 -3.92 5.84 -6.18
C ALA A 106 -4.60 6.38 -7.44
N THR A 107 -5.93 6.50 -7.43
CA THR A 107 -6.68 7.22 -8.47
C THR A 107 -7.09 8.60 -7.97
N ILE A 108 -6.46 9.65 -8.47
CA ILE A 108 -6.71 11.04 -8.09
C ILE A 108 -7.26 11.79 -9.30
N ALA A 109 -8.48 12.31 -9.21
CA ALA A 109 -9.16 13.01 -10.31
C ALA A 109 -9.18 12.20 -11.64
N GLY A 110 -9.29 10.87 -11.54
CA GLY A 110 -9.31 9.96 -12.69
C GLY A 110 -7.92 9.58 -13.23
N LEU A 111 -6.84 10.15 -12.69
CA LEU A 111 -5.47 9.80 -13.03
C LEU A 111 -4.93 8.75 -12.05
N ARG A 112 -4.33 7.68 -12.59
CA ARG A 112 -3.55 6.72 -11.80
C ARG A 112 -2.18 7.30 -11.50
N VAL A 113 -1.86 7.40 -10.21
CA VAL A 113 -0.61 7.97 -9.72
C VAL A 113 -0.01 6.99 -8.71
N HIS A 114 1.25 6.64 -8.90
CA HIS A 114 1.98 5.87 -7.91
C HIS A 114 2.28 6.76 -6.70
N VAL A 115 1.80 6.36 -5.54
CA VAL A 115 1.96 7.08 -4.28
C VAL A 115 2.71 6.22 -3.28
N GLY A 116 3.53 6.86 -2.47
CA GLY A 116 4.33 6.21 -1.46
C GLY A 116 4.54 7.11 -0.26
N GLY A 117 4.83 6.51 0.88
CA GLY A 117 5.13 7.23 2.09
C GLY A 117 6.05 6.42 2.99
N LYS A 118 6.79 7.15 3.82
CA LYS A 118 7.64 6.61 4.87
C LYS A 118 7.13 7.12 6.19
N ALA A 119 6.87 6.22 7.12
CA ALA A 119 6.36 6.56 8.43
C ALA A 119 7.18 5.89 9.53
N HIS A 120 7.27 6.58 10.67
CA HIS A 120 7.72 5.99 11.92
C HIS A 120 6.48 5.68 12.76
N ILE A 121 6.38 4.44 13.23
CA ILE A 121 5.25 3.97 14.03
C ILE A 121 5.74 3.62 15.42
N THR A 122 5.14 4.24 16.42
CA THR A 122 5.45 3.98 17.84
C THR A 122 4.19 3.59 18.59
N LEU A 123 4.35 2.95 19.74
CA LEU A 123 3.25 2.67 20.65
C LEU A 123 3.35 3.65 21.83
N ALA A 124 2.29 4.42 22.06
CA ALA A 124 2.19 5.34 23.18
C ALA A 124 0.87 5.10 23.91
N GLU A 125 0.93 4.89 25.23
CA GLU A 125 -0.23 4.60 26.09
C GLU A 125 -1.07 3.38 25.67
N GLY A 126 -0.52 2.50 24.82
CA GLY A 126 -1.21 1.33 24.27
C GLY A 126 -1.94 1.62 22.95
N LEU A 127 -1.69 2.78 22.34
CA LEU A 127 -2.20 3.16 21.03
C LEU A 127 -1.06 3.37 20.03
N PRO A 128 -1.24 2.98 18.76
CA PRO A 128 -0.28 3.30 17.71
C PRO A 128 -0.30 4.81 17.41
N GLN A 129 0.89 5.39 17.32
CA GLN A 129 1.15 6.75 16.84
C GLN A 129 2.00 6.70 15.58
N VAL A 130 1.60 7.49 14.59
CA VAL A 130 2.25 7.53 13.27
C VAL A 130 2.83 8.92 13.04
N LYS A 131 4.10 8.97 12.65
CA LYS A 131 4.79 10.18 12.21
C LYS A 131 5.23 10.01 10.76
N ILE A 132 4.78 10.88 9.86
CA ILE A 132 5.13 10.81 8.44
C ILE A 132 6.51 11.45 8.25
N LEU A 133 7.47 10.62 7.85
CA LEU A 133 8.82 11.05 7.52
C LEU A 133 8.84 11.63 6.09
N GLU A 134 8.26 10.89 5.14
CA GLU A 134 8.30 11.23 3.72
C GLU A 134 7.01 10.86 3.00
N LEU A 135 6.68 11.60 1.95
CA LEU A 135 5.58 11.30 1.03
C LEU A 135 6.10 11.52 -0.40
N SER A 136 5.73 10.63 -1.31
CA SER A 136 6.13 10.74 -2.73
C SER A 136 5.53 11.97 -3.41
N LEU A 137 4.36 12.42 -2.94
CA LEU A 137 3.72 13.63 -3.41
C LEU A 137 4.19 14.84 -2.58
N PRO A 138 4.65 15.93 -3.22
CA PRO A 138 5.00 17.15 -2.53
C PRO A 138 3.74 17.82 -2.01
N VAL A 139 3.38 17.50 -0.77
CA VAL A 139 2.27 18.14 -0.06
C VAL A 139 2.78 19.31 0.80
N PRO A 140 2.12 20.49 0.75
CA PRO A 140 2.38 21.57 1.68
C PRO A 140 2.27 21.11 3.14
N GLY A 141 3.08 21.71 4.03
CA GLY A 141 3.14 21.35 5.46
C GLY A 141 1.76 21.24 6.15
N PRO A 142 0.83 22.20 5.98
CA PRO A 142 -0.51 22.09 6.56
C PRO A 142 -1.31 20.87 6.10
N ILE A 143 -1.13 20.44 4.85
CA ILE A 143 -1.80 19.26 4.30
C ILE A 143 -1.16 17.99 4.89
N ARG A 144 0.17 17.94 5.02
CA ARG A 144 0.84 16.83 5.71
C ARG A 144 0.31 16.66 7.13
N GLN A 145 0.20 17.76 7.89
CA GLN A 145 -0.32 17.72 9.25
C GLN A 145 -1.77 17.20 9.29
N ALA A 146 -2.62 17.68 8.37
CA ALA A 146 -4.00 17.20 8.30
C ALA A 146 -4.09 15.69 7.98
N ILE A 147 -3.18 15.15 7.16
CA ILE A 147 -3.09 13.71 6.89
C ILE A 147 -2.67 12.95 8.14
N GLU A 148 -1.63 13.41 8.85
CA GLU A 148 -1.19 12.81 10.12
C GLU A 148 -2.31 12.82 11.16
N ASP A 149 -3.01 13.94 11.31
CA ASP A 149 -4.11 14.09 12.26
C ASP A 149 -5.26 13.13 11.93
N GLU A 150 -5.62 13.00 10.65
CA GLU A 150 -6.66 12.06 10.21
C GLU A 150 -6.23 10.61 10.43
N ILE A 151 -4.99 10.25 10.11
CA ILE A 151 -4.45 8.90 10.43
C ILE A 151 -4.57 8.64 11.92
N GLN A 152 -4.18 9.60 12.76
CA GLN A 152 -4.27 9.46 14.21
C GLN A 152 -5.73 9.32 14.69
N VAL A 153 -6.69 10.02 14.07
CA VAL A 153 -8.14 9.85 14.34
C VAL A 153 -8.57 8.42 14.06
N GLN A 154 -8.16 7.85 12.92
CA GLN A 154 -8.49 6.48 12.55
C GLN A 154 -7.85 5.47 13.51
N LEU A 155 -6.60 5.70 13.91
CA LEU A 155 -5.87 4.85 14.85
C LEU A 155 -6.46 4.86 16.26
N ARG A 156 -7.10 5.95 16.70
CA ARG A 156 -7.85 5.97 17.97
C ARG A 156 -9.00 4.96 18.00
N ARG A 157 -9.48 4.47 16.85
CA ARG A 157 -10.45 3.36 16.83
C ARG A 157 -9.88 2.07 17.43
N ALA A 158 -8.55 1.95 17.53
CA ALA A 158 -7.90 0.86 18.25
C ALA A 158 -8.30 0.82 19.74
N ASP A 159 -8.73 1.93 20.35
CA ASP A 159 -9.26 1.93 21.73
C ASP A 159 -10.56 1.15 21.89
N LEU A 160 -11.33 1.00 20.81
CA LEU A 160 -12.58 0.25 20.79
C LEU A 160 -12.35 -1.26 20.66
N LEU A 161 -11.11 -1.68 20.38
CA LEU A 161 -10.81 -3.09 20.28
C LEU A 161 -10.92 -3.76 21.65
N PRO A 162 -11.33 -5.04 21.71
CA PRO A 162 -11.36 -5.83 22.93
C PRO A 162 -9.96 -6.24 23.42
N VAL A 163 -8.93 -5.50 23.00
CA VAL A 163 -7.53 -5.73 23.36
C VAL A 163 -6.84 -4.41 23.69
N ARG A 164 -5.79 -4.49 24.49
CA ARG A 164 -4.85 -3.39 24.73
C ARG A 164 -3.46 -3.81 24.28
N PHE A 165 -2.84 -3.01 23.42
CA PHE A 165 -1.47 -3.21 22.99
C PHE A 165 -0.50 -2.88 24.13
N THR A 166 0.52 -3.70 24.33
CA THR A 166 1.57 -3.52 25.34
C THR A 166 2.95 -3.29 24.72
N SER A 167 3.22 -3.87 23.55
CA SER A 167 4.46 -3.66 22.81
C SER A 167 4.28 -3.86 21.31
N ALA A 168 5.08 -3.14 20.52
CA ALA A 168 5.31 -3.42 19.11
C ALA A 168 6.81 -3.42 18.85
N GLU A 169 7.35 -4.56 18.43
CA GLU A 169 8.77 -4.75 18.12
C GLU A 169 8.94 -4.83 16.60
N TRP A 170 9.59 -3.82 16.04
CA TRP A 170 9.88 -3.73 14.61
C TRP A 170 11.21 -4.42 14.31
N GLN A 171 11.18 -5.37 13.38
CA GLN A 171 12.35 -6.09 12.90
C GLN A 171 12.40 -5.97 11.37
N GLU A 172 13.50 -6.41 10.77
CA GLU A 172 13.59 -6.44 9.32
C GLU A 172 12.52 -7.40 8.75
N GLY A 173 11.62 -6.88 7.92
CA GLY A 173 10.56 -7.62 7.23
C GLY A 173 9.33 -7.99 8.07
N GLN A 174 9.30 -7.65 9.37
CA GLN A 174 8.19 -8.04 10.24
C GLN A 174 8.02 -7.17 11.48
N VAL A 175 6.82 -7.22 12.06
CA VAL A 175 6.50 -6.61 13.36
C VAL A 175 5.87 -7.63 14.30
N ILE A 176 6.35 -7.67 15.54
CA ILE A 176 5.77 -8.51 16.59
C ILE A 176 4.96 -7.59 17.52
N VAL A 177 3.66 -7.83 17.57
CA VAL A 177 2.72 -7.04 18.38
C VAL A 177 2.24 -7.89 19.54
N ARG A 178 2.25 -7.32 20.74
CA ARG A 178 1.76 -7.99 21.96
C ARG A 178 0.73 -7.15 22.68
N GLY A 179 -0.11 -7.80 23.46
CA GLY A 179 -1.12 -7.13 24.24
C GLY A 179 -1.81 -8.01 25.26
N ILE A 180 -2.89 -7.47 25.83
CA ILE A 180 -3.76 -8.10 26.81
C ILE A 180 -5.21 -8.02 26.29
N ILE A 181 -6.00 -9.08 26.48
CA ILE A 181 -7.44 -9.10 26.18
C ILE A 181 -8.21 -8.38 27.30
N ARG A 182 -9.17 -7.54 26.94
CA ARG A 182 -10.00 -6.76 27.88
C ARG A 182 -11.23 -7.53 28.35
#